data_AF-A0A963XGC9-F1
#
_entry.id   AF-A0A963XGC9-F1
#
_cell.length_a   1.000
_cell.length_b   1.000
_cell.length_c   1.000
_cell.angle_alpha   90.00
_cell.angle_beta   90.00
_cell.angle_gamma   90.00
#
_symmetry.space_group_name_H-M   'P 1'
#
loop_
_entity.id
_entity.type
_entity.pdbx_description
1 polymer ?
#
loop_
_entity_poly.entity_id
_entity_poly.type
_entity_poly.pdbx_seq_one_letter_code
_entity_poly.pdbx_strand_id
1 'polypeptide(L)'
;MKLFIALGFCFASLSSAAYAGEMADACVARLEADGRDASGCGCIEAEVEANPALEEEFRDLAEIDDPAERYAAASDEARDVMDSCTR
;
A
#
# COMPACT_ATOMS: atom_id res chain seq x y z
N MET A 1 45.09 -4.29 -24.41
CA MET A 1 43.87 -4.43 -25.25
C MET A 1 43.31 -5.82 -25.01
N LYS A 2 42.02 -6.09 -24.89
CA LYS A 2 40.83 -5.39 -24.35
C LYS A 2 39.69 -6.38 -24.59
N LEU A 3 39.53 -7.30 -23.64
CA LEU A 3 38.53 -8.36 -23.53
C LEU A 3 38.32 -8.63 -22.02
N PHE A 4 37.24 -9.25 -21.54
CA PHE A 4 36.10 -9.79 -22.30
C PHE A 4 34.75 -9.35 -21.68
N ILE A 5 34.02 -10.26 -21.02
CA ILE A 5 32.66 -10.19 -20.47
C ILE A 5 32.64 -11.09 -19.21
N ALA A 6 31.97 -10.69 -18.11
CA ALA A 6 30.98 -11.50 -17.37
C ALA A 6 30.72 -11.00 -15.92
N LEU A 7 29.42 -10.84 -15.62
CA LEU A 7 28.74 -11.09 -14.33
C LEU A 7 29.45 -10.70 -13.00
N GLY A 8 29.01 -9.58 -12.43
CA GLY A 8 29.10 -9.28 -10.99
C GLY A 8 27.71 -8.99 -10.43
N PHE A 9 27.00 -10.03 -9.98
CA PHE A 9 25.63 -9.95 -9.47
C PHE A 9 25.63 -9.46 -8.01
N CYS A 10 25.30 -8.18 -7.78
CA CYS A 10 25.19 -7.50 -6.48
C CYS A 10 24.50 -6.15 -6.73
N PHE A 11 23.41 -5.72 -6.07
CA PHE A 11 22.66 -6.26 -4.93
C PHE A 11 21.15 -6.03 -5.21
N ALA A 12 20.30 -7.02 -4.93
CA ALA A 12 18.85 -6.84 -4.91
C ALA A 12 18.39 -6.77 -3.45
N SER A 13 18.20 -5.57 -2.90
CA SER A 13 17.61 -5.36 -1.56
C SER A 13 17.35 -3.86 -1.26
N LEU A 14 16.54 -3.18 -2.07
CA LEU A 14 16.12 -1.78 -1.82
C LEU A 14 14.73 -1.45 -2.42
N SER A 15 13.92 -2.49 -2.68
CA SER A 15 12.67 -2.37 -3.47
C SER A 15 11.39 -2.30 -2.63
N SER A 16 11.45 -2.54 -1.32
CA SER A 16 10.26 -2.62 -0.45
C SER A 16 9.69 -1.25 -0.07
N ALA A 17 10.54 -0.22 0.08
CA ALA A 17 10.10 1.12 0.50
C ALA A 17 9.53 1.98 -0.65
N ALA A 18 9.73 1.58 -1.91
CA ALA A 18 9.17 2.31 -3.06
C ALA A 18 7.67 2.05 -3.24
N TYR A 19 7.24 0.79 -3.02
CA TYR A 19 5.85 0.38 -3.19
C TYR A 19 4.88 1.03 -2.20
N ALA A 20 5.34 1.29 -0.98
CA ALA A 20 4.53 1.91 0.07
C ALA A 20 4.16 3.37 -0.32
N GLY A 21 5.17 4.19 -0.65
CA GLY A 21 4.94 5.57 -1.08
C GLY A 21 4.10 5.69 -2.36
N GLU A 22 4.32 4.82 -3.36
CA GLU A 22 3.49 4.82 -4.58
C GLU A 22 2.02 4.41 -4.31
N MET A 23 1.76 3.54 -3.31
CA MET A 23 0.39 3.23 -2.85
C MET A 23 -0.26 4.45 -2.18
N ALA A 24 0.47 5.18 -1.34
CA ALA A 24 -0.04 6.37 -0.66
C ALA A 24 -0.32 7.51 -1.64
N ASP A 25 0.59 7.83 -2.57
CA ASP A 25 0.35 8.84 -3.62
C ASP A 25 -0.87 8.49 -4.49
N ALA A 26 -1.05 7.21 -4.85
CA ALA A 26 -2.23 6.76 -5.61
C ALA A 26 -3.54 6.83 -4.80
N CYS A 27 -3.47 6.51 -3.50
CA CYS A 27 -4.59 6.65 -2.57
C CYS A 27 -4.99 8.12 -2.38
N VAL A 28 -4.01 9.01 -2.16
CA VAL A 28 -4.20 10.46 -2.04
C VAL A 28 -4.85 11.00 -3.32
N ALA A 29 -4.29 10.70 -4.49
CA ALA A 29 -4.83 11.19 -5.76
C ALA A 29 -6.26 10.72 -6.05
N ARG A 30 -6.65 9.49 -5.65
CA ARG A 30 -8.03 9.00 -5.80
C ARG A 30 -8.97 9.67 -4.77
N LEU A 31 -8.56 9.82 -3.51
CA LEU A 31 -9.38 10.48 -2.49
C LEU A 31 -9.55 11.98 -2.73
N GLU A 32 -8.51 12.70 -3.19
CA GLU A 32 -8.61 14.10 -3.59
C GLU A 32 -9.55 14.28 -4.78
N ALA A 33 -9.54 13.36 -5.77
CA ALA A 33 -10.47 13.38 -6.89
C ALA A 33 -11.93 13.14 -6.47
N ASP A 34 -12.14 12.31 -5.44
CA ASP A 34 -13.45 12.05 -4.82
C ASP A 34 -13.87 13.15 -3.81
N GLY A 35 -13.01 14.14 -3.54
CA GLY A 35 -13.26 15.21 -2.57
C GLY A 35 -13.25 14.75 -1.11
N ARG A 36 -12.53 13.66 -0.81
CA ARG A 36 -12.39 13.03 0.51
C ARG A 36 -11.06 13.42 1.15
N ASP A 37 -11.00 13.34 2.49
CA ASP A 37 -9.74 13.55 3.21
C ASP A 37 -8.75 12.41 2.90
N ALA A 38 -7.55 12.79 2.49
CA ALA A 38 -6.47 11.90 2.12
C ALA A 38 -5.51 11.59 3.30
N SER A 39 -5.73 12.20 4.47
CA SER A 39 -4.94 11.98 5.70
C SER A 39 -4.84 10.51 6.10
N GLY A 40 -5.87 9.71 5.80
CA GLY A 40 -5.90 8.27 6.10
C GLY A 40 -4.97 7.38 5.28
N CYS A 41 -4.52 7.82 4.09
CA CYS A 41 -3.70 6.98 3.22
C CYS A 41 -2.35 6.61 3.87
N GLY A 42 -1.61 7.60 4.39
CA GLY A 42 -0.34 7.36 5.08
C GLY A 42 -0.50 6.70 6.46
N CYS A 43 -1.69 6.75 7.05
CA CYS A 43 -2.02 6.02 8.28
C CYS A 43 -2.18 4.52 7.99
N ILE A 44 -2.94 4.15 6.96
CA ILE A 44 -3.12 2.76 6.54
C ILE A 44 -1.77 2.16 6.10
N GLU A 45 -0.95 2.92 5.38
CA GLU A 45 0.41 2.52 4.98
C GLU A 45 1.29 2.18 6.21
N ALA A 46 1.26 3.01 7.25
CA ALA A 46 2.03 2.79 8.47
C ALA A 46 1.53 1.59 9.30
N GLU A 47 0.21 1.37 9.37
CA GLU A 47 -0.37 0.19 10.03
C GLU A 47 -0.06 -1.11 9.26
N VAL A 48 -0.03 -1.07 7.92
CA VAL A 48 0.40 -2.21 7.09
C VAL A 48 1.90 -2.48 7.21
N GLU A 49 2.75 -1.44 7.30
CA GLU A 49 4.19 -1.62 7.56
C GLU A 49 4.44 -2.20 8.97
N ALA A 50 3.66 -1.77 9.97
CA ALA A 50 3.71 -2.31 11.33
C ALA A 50 3.17 -3.75 11.43
N ASN A 51 2.23 -4.12 10.55
CA ASN A 51 1.49 -5.38 10.63
C ASN A 51 1.35 -6.05 9.23
N PRO A 52 2.45 -6.61 8.67
CA PRO A 52 2.53 -7.05 7.27
C PRO A 52 1.61 -8.23 6.92
N ALA A 53 0.95 -8.85 7.89
CA ALA A 53 -0.14 -9.80 7.64
C ALA A 53 -1.34 -9.15 6.92
N LEU A 54 -1.51 -7.83 7.09
CA LEU A 54 -2.57 -7.06 6.43
C LEU A 54 -2.19 -6.64 5.00
N GLU A 55 -0.92 -6.76 4.56
CA GLU A 55 -0.48 -6.29 3.23
C GLU A 55 -1.18 -7.04 2.09
N GLU A 56 -1.35 -8.36 2.24
CA GLU A 56 -2.06 -9.18 1.25
C GLU A 56 -3.56 -8.86 1.24
N GLU A 57 -4.16 -8.66 2.42
CA GLU A 57 -5.58 -8.31 2.52
C GLU A 57 -5.88 -6.93 1.94
N PHE A 58 -5.12 -5.89 2.29
CA PHE A 58 -5.31 -4.55 1.71
C PHE A 58 -5.06 -4.51 0.20
N ARG A 59 -4.23 -5.41 -0.33
CA ARG A 59 -4.03 -5.56 -1.79
C ARG A 59 -5.28 -6.14 -2.46
N ASP A 60 -5.85 -7.21 -1.91
CA ASP A 60 -7.08 -7.83 -2.43
C ASP A 60 -8.27 -6.86 -2.30
N LEU A 61 -8.37 -6.15 -1.18
CA LEU A 61 -9.39 -5.11 -0.95
C LEU A 61 -9.26 -3.93 -1.91
N ALA A 62 -8.05 -3.60 -2.38
CA ALA A 62 -7.85 -2.54 -3.36
C ALA A 62 -8.45 -2.86 -4.75
N GLU A 63 -8.70 -4.14 -5.07
CA GLU A 63 -9.40 -4.55 -6.30
C GLU A 63 -10.91 -4.28 -6.24
N ILE A 64 -11.49 -4.13 -5.05
CA ILE A 64 -12.91 -3.81 -4.86
C ILE A 64 -13.10 -2.31 -5.02
N ASP A 65 -13.73 -1.84 -6.11
CA ASP A 65 -13.92 -0.40 -6.36
C ASP A 65 -14.90 0.28 -5.38
N ASP A 66 -16.00 -0.38 -5.00
CA ASP A 66 -17.00 0.21 -4.10
C ASP A 66 -16.46 0.28 -2.64
N PRO A 67 -16.44 1.46 -1.99
CA PRO A 67 -15.89 1.60 -0.65
C PRO A 67 -16.65 0.84 0.45
N ALA A 68 -17.96 0.68 0.30
CA ALA A 68 -18.79 -0.02 1.30
C ALA A 68 -18.68 -1.54 1.15
N GLU A 69 -18.59 -2.04 -0.09
CA GLU A 69 -18.27 -3.44 -0.38
C GLU A 69 -16.84 -3.78 0.10
N ARG A 70 -15.86 -2.89 -0.14
CA ARG A 70 -14.49 -3.04 0.36
C ARG A 70 -14.45 -3.14 1.88
N TYR A 71 -15.09 -2.20 2.60
CA TYR A 71 -15.16 -2.25 4.05
C TYR A 71 -15.95 -3.47 4.56
N ALA A 72 -16.96 -3.95 3.84
CA ALA A 72 -17.73 -5.14 4.23
C ALA A 72 -16.98 -6.46 3.99
N ALA A 73 -16.07 -6.51 3.02
CA ALA A 73 -15.22 -7.66 2.72
C ALA A 73 -13.99 -7.75 3.64
N ALA A 74 -13.57 -6.63 4.24
CA ALA A 74 -12.43 -6.56 5.14
C ALA A 74 -12.65 -7.33 6.46
N SER A 75 -11.56 -7.90 6.97
CA SER A 75 -11.46 -8.57 8.27
C SER A 75 -11.69 -7.60 9.43
N ASP A 76 -11.83 -8.14 10.64
CA ASP A 76 -12.00 -7.30 11.84
C ASP A 76 -10.79 -6.36 12.03
N GLU A 77 -9.56 -6.86 11.88
CA GLU A 77 -8.34 -6.05 12.04
C GLU A 77 -8.13 -5.05 10.90
N ALA A 78 -8.41 -5.42 9.65
CA ALA A 78 -8.35 -4.47 8.53
C ALA A 78 -9.39 -3.36 8.65
N ARG A 79 -10.60 -3.67 9.16
CA ARG A 79 -11.63 -2.66 9.46
C ARG A 79 -11.23 -1.74 10.59
N ASP A 80 -10.65 -2.25 11.68
CA ASP A 80 -10.17 -1.41 12.78
C ASP A 80 -9.10 -0.41 12.29
N VAL A 81 -8.20 -0.83 11.40
CA VAL A 81 -7.23 0.07 10.72
C VAL A 81 -7.92 1.08 9.81
N MET A 82 -8.90 0.67 8.99
CA MET A 82 -9.67 1.61 8.15
C MET A 82 -10.41 2.65 9.00
N ASP A 83 -11.08 2.23 10.09
CA ASP A 83 -11.85 3.11 10.98
C ASP A 83 -10.94 4.02 11.82
N SER A 84 -9.74 3.57 12.21
CA SER A 84 -8.76 4.42 12.93
C SER A 84 -8.14 5.48 12.03
N CYS A 85 -7.95 5.16 10.74
CA CYS A 85 -7.29 6.04 9.78
C CYS A 85 -8.24 6.96 9.00
N THR A 86 -9.56 6.72 8.97
CA THR A 86 -10.50 7.49 8.14
C THR A 86 -11.61 8.23 8.90
N ARG A 87 -11.48 8.36 10.24
CA ARG A 87 -12.40 9.11 11.12
C ARG A 87 -11.94 10.51 11.50
#